data_AF-A0A6A1WH10-F1
#
_entry.id   AF-A0A6A1WH10-F1
#
_cell.length_a   1.000
_cell.length_b   1.000
_cell.length_c   1.000
_cell.angle_alpha   90.00
_cell.angle_beta   90.00
_cell.angle_gamma   90.00
#
_symmetry.space_group_name_H-M   'P 1'
#
loop_
_entity.id
_entity.type
_entity.pdbx_description
1 polymer ?
#
loop_
_entity_poly.entity_id
_entity_poly.type
_entity_poly.pdbx_seq_one_letter_code
_entity_poly.pdbx_strand_id
1 'polypeptide(L)'
;MIKGYCKEGLLNEACVLLEQMERNGCSPNDFTYDAIIQGLLQHKETSKATKYLQMMLDKGFSADTTTATMFVDLLSADQPDKTVQEYFQKSV
;
A
#
# COMPACT_ATOMS: atom_id res chain seq x y z
N MET A 1 13.60 11.23 0.47
CA MET A 1 14.28 10.10 -0.21
C MET A 1 13.29 8.99 -0.54
N ILE A 2 12.62 8.37 0.44
CA ILE A 2 11.59 7.34 0.23
C ILE A 2 10.52 7.73 -0.81
N LYS A 3 9.88 8.90 -0.65
CA LYS A 3 8.90 9.41 -1.62
C LYS A 3 9.46 9.58 -3.03
N GLY A 4 10.76 9.89 -3.16
CA GLY A 4 11.45 9.97 -4.45
C GLY A 4 11.57 8.59 -5.08
N TYR A 5 12.08 7.60 -4.35
CA TYR A 5 12.15 6.21 -4.82
C TYR A 5 10.79 5.66 -5.23
N CYS A 6 9.73 5.94 -4.48
CA CYS A 6 8.37 5.52 -4.83
C CYS A 6 7.89 6.12 -6.16
N LYS A 7 8.21 7.39 -6.43
CA LYS A 7 7.85 8.05 -7.70
C LYS A 7 8.59 7.47 -8.90
N GLU A 8 9.83 7.02 -8.71
CA GLU A 8 10.65 6.38 -9.74
C GLU A 8 10.33 4.87 -9.90
N GLY A 9 9.37 4.33 -9.16
CA GLY A 9 9.04 2.90 -9.17
C GLY A 9 10.08 2.00 -8.48
N LEU A 10 11.05 2.58 -7.80
CA LEU A 10 12.11 1.91 -7.04
C LEU A 10 11.59 1.47 -5.66
N LEU A 11 10.54 0.65 -5.66
CA LEU A 11 9.77 0.29 -4.46
C LEU A 11 10.57 -0.60 -3.50
N ASN A 12 11.43 -1.46 -4.04
CA ASN A 12 12.27 -2.34 -3.22
C ASN A 12 13.30 -1.51 -2.44
N GLU A 13 13.92 -0.53 -3.11
CA GLU A 13 14.85 0.42 -2.53
C GLU A 13 14.16 1.27 -1.46
N ALA A 14 12.93 1.71 -1.73
CA ALA A 14 12.12 2.43 -0.74
C ALA A 14 11.85 1.58 0.51
N CYS A 15 11.45 0.31 0.34
CA CYS A 15 11.21 -0.63 1.44
C CYS A 15 12.48 -0.90 2.25
N VAL A 16 13.59 -1.19 1.58
CA VAL A 16 14.90 -1.42 2.23
C VAL A 16 15.33 -0.18 3.02
N LEU A 17 15.10 1.01 2.48
CA LEU A 17 15.44 2.25 3.18
C LEU A 17 14.61 2.43 4.46
N LEU A 18 13.31 2.11 4.44
CA LEU A 18 12.49 2.12 5.66
C LEU A 18 13.03 1.14 6.72
N GLU A 19 13.36 -0.08 6.33
CA GLU A 19 13.95 -1.07 7.25
C GLU A 19 15.33 -0.64 7.78
N GLN A 20 16.11 0.07 6.98
CA GLN A 20 17.40 0.63 7.40
C GLN A 20 17.25 1.78 8.38
N MET A 21 16.21 2.61 8.23
CA MET A 21 15.92 3.68 9.20
C MET A 21 15.83 3.08 10.62
N GLU A 22 15.02 2.04 10.81
CA GLU A 22 14.88 1.39 12.11
C GLU A 22 16.20 0.82 12.63
N ARG A 23 16.95 0.11 11.78
CA ARG A 23 18.25 -0.47 12.14
C ARG A 23 19.28 0.57 12.58
N ASN A 24 19.19 1.78 12.01
CA ASN A 24 20.09 2.88 12.30
C ASN A 24 19.60 3.76 13.47
N GLY A 25 18.56 3.34 14.19
CA GLY A 25 17.98 4.10 15.31
C GLY A 25 17.15 5.31 14.89
N CYS A 26 16.81 5.43 13.60
CA CYS A 26 15.94 6.46 13.07
C CYS A 26 14.54 5.86 12.88
N SER A 27 13.59 6.16 13.77
CA SER A 27 12.25 5.56 13.64
C SER A 27 11.48 6.17 12.45
N PRO A 28 10.93 5.32 11.55
CA PRO A 28 9.93 5.77 10.58
C PRO A 28 8.73 6.38 11.29
N ASN A 29 8.17 7.43 10.71
CA ASN A 29 6.94 8.07 11.17
C ASN A 29 5.76 7.77 10.23
N ASP A 30 4.58 8.27 10.60
CA ASP A 30 3.36 8.25 9.79
C ASP A 30 3.59 8.65 8.32
N PHE A 31 4.21 9.80 8.08
CA PHE A 31 4.52 10.28 6.72
C PHE A 31 5.39 9.32 5.90
N THR A 32 6.28 8.59 6.58
CA THR A 32 7.17 7.62 5.92
C THR A 32 6.40 6.38 5.49
N TYR A 33 5.50 5.89 6.34
CA TYR A 33 4.60 4.79 6.02
C TYR A 33 3.63 5.16 4.89
N ASP A 34 2.95 6.31 4.98
CA ASP A 34 2.03 6.78 3.94
C ASP A 34 2.73 6.85 2.57
N ALA A 35 3.95 7.38 2.52
CA ALA A 35 4.71 7.47 1.27
C ALA A 35 4.98 6.09 0.62
N ILE A 36 5.37 5.09 1.40
CA ILE A 36 5.59 3.72 0.90
C ILE A 36 4.28 3.07 0.49
N ILE A 37 3.25 3.17 1.34
CA ILE A 37 1.95 2.56 1.08
C ILE A 37 1.34 3.13 -0.20
N GLN A 38 1.29 4.45 -0.35
CA GLN A 38 0.80 5.11 -1.56
C GLN A 38 1.60 4.68 -2.80
N GLY A 39 2.93 4.61 -2.69
CA GLY A 39 3.79 4.12 -3.77
C GLY A 39 3.47 2.68 -4.18
N LEU A 40 3.30 1.77 -3.21
CA LEU A 40 2.95 0.38 -3.45
C LEU A 40 1.55 0.25 -4.08
N LEU A 41 0.57 1.00 -3.58
CA LEU A 41 -0.80 1.01 -4.12
C LEU A 41 -0.83 1.51 -5.58
N GLN A 42 -0.09 2.57 -5.89
CA GLN A 42 0.05 3.09 -7.26
C GLN A 42 0.64 2.07 -8.24
N HIS A 43 1.49 1.17 -7.75
CA HIS A 43 2.11 0.11 -8.54
C HIS A 43 1.40 -1.25 -8.38
N LYS A 44 0.20 -1.28 -7.80
CA LYS A 44 -0.62 -2.48 -7.61
C LYS A 44 0.04 -3.57 -6.74
N GLU A 45 1.00 -3.20 -5.91
CA GLU A 45 1.65 -4.08 -4.92
C GLU A 45 0.80 -4.16 -3.64
N THR A 46 -0.47 -4.54 -3.78
CA THR A 46 -1.53 -4.44 -2.76
C THR A 46 -1.24 -5.26 -1.50
N SER A 47 -0.66 -6.44 -1.66
CA SER A 47 -0.26 -7.31 -0.55
C SER A 47 0.82 -6.66 0.33
N LYS A 48 1.84 -6.05 -0.28
CA LYS A 48 2.88 -5.31 0.45
C LYS A 48 2.29 -4.06 1.10
N ALA A 49 1.45 -3.31 0.38
CA ALA A 49 0.80 -2.12 0.92
C ALA A 49 0.02 -2.44 2.20
N THR A 50 -0.74 -3.54 2.20
CA THR A 50 -1.50 -4.02 3.36
C THR A 50 -0.59 -4.40 4.53
N LYS A 51 0.53 -5.08 4.26
CA LYS A 51 1.53 -5.38 5.29
C LYS A 51 2.09 -4.11 5.95
N TYR A 52 2.44 -3.10 5.16
CA TYR A 52 2.95 -1.83 5.69
C TYR A 52 1.89 -1.03 6.43
N LEU A 53 0.62 -1.08 6.00
CA LEU A 53 -0.50 -0.51 6.75
C LEU A 53 -0.62 -1.18 8.12
N GLN A 54 -0.56 -2.51 8.20
CA GLN A 54 -0.61 -3.20 9.49
C GLN A 54 0.55 -2.79 10.40
N MET A 55 1.78 -2.73 9.87
CA MET A 55 2.96 -2.28 10.63
C MET A 55 2.81 -0.84 11.15
N MET A 56 2.22 0.04 10.35
CA MET A 56 1.93 1.43 10.74
C MET A 56 0.95 1.47 11.93
N LEU A 57 -0.13 0.68 11.86
CA LEU A 57 -1.14 0.59 12.91
C LEU A 57 -0.58 -0.03 14.20
N ASP A 58 0.23 -1.09 14.09
CA ASP A 58 0.87 -1.75 15.23
C ASP A 58 1.83 -0.82 15.99
N LYS A 59 2.36 0.20 15.30
CA LYS A 59 3.20 1.25 15.89
C LYS A 59 2.40 2.45 16.43
N GLY A 60 1.07 2.40 16.35
CA GLY A 60 0.19 3.45 16.84
C GLY A 60 0.04 4.65 15.90
N PHE A 61 0.46 4.53 14.64
CA PHE A 61 0.23 5.55 13.63
C PHE A 61 -1.08 5.30 12.88
N SER A 62 -1.57 6.32 12.18
CA SER A 62 -2.80 6.26 11.37
C SER A 62 -2.54 6.71 9.95
N ALA A 63 -3.06 5.98 8.97
CA ALA A 63 -3.00 6.36 7.56
C ALA A 63 -3.64 7.74 7.32
N ASP A 64 -3.03 8.55 6.46
CA ASP A 64 -3.65 9.80 6.01
C ASP A 64 -4.89 9.57 5.13
N THR A 65 -5.67 10.63 4.91
CA THR A 65 -6.90 10.57 4.11
C THR A 65 -6.64 10.06 2.69
N THR A 66 -5.48 10.38 2.12
CA THR A 66 -5.11 9.94 0.77
C THR A 66 -4.89 8.43 0.74
N THR A 67 -4.12 7.90 1.68
CA THR A 67 -3.83 6.48 1.82
C THR A 67 -5.08 5.67 2.11
N ALA A 68 -5.95 6.16 3.00
CA ALA A 68 -7.23 5.54 3.29
C ALA A 68 -8.15 5.47 2.05
N THR A 69 -8.25 6.57 1.30
CA THR A 69 -9.04 6.61 0.05
C THR A 69 -8.53 5.59 -0.96
N MET A 70 -7.21 5.49 -1.16
CA MET A 70 -6.63 4.52 -2.10
C MET A 70 -6.94 3.07 -1.73
N PHE A 71 -7.00 2.73 -0.43
CA PHE A 71 -7.43 1.40 0.02
C PHE A 71 -8.91 1.16 -0.23
N VAL A 72 -9.77 2.15 0.02
CA VAL A 72 -11.21 2.04 -0.26
C VAL A 72 -11.45 1.82 -1.75
N ASP A 73 -10.75 2.56 -2.62
CA ASP A 73 -10.84 2.41 -4.07
C ASP A 73 -10.41 1.00 -4.51
N LEU A 74 -9.32 0.48 -3.95
CA LEU A 74 -8.82 -0.87 -4.21
C LEU A 74 -9.84 -1.94 -3.80
N LEU A 75 -10.40 -1.85 -2.60
CA LEU A 75 -11.41 -2.80 -2.10
C LEU A 75 -12.72 -2.72 -2.87
N SER A 76 -13.06 -1.53 -3.37
CA SER A 76 -14.23 -1.32 -4.24
C SER A 76 -14.01 -1.94 -5.62
N ALA A 77 -12.77 -1.93 -6.13
CA ALA A 77 -12.40 -2.60 -7.37
C ALA A 77 -12.29 -4.12 -7.25
N ASP A 78 -12.08 -4.65 -6.05
CA ASP A 78 -12.02 -6.10 -5.75
C ASP A 78 -13.42 -6.72 -5.55
N GLN A 79 -14.49 -5.91 -5.57
CA GLN A 79 -15.86 -6.42 -5.64
C GLN A 79 -16.05 -7.16 -6.98
N PRO A 80 -16.41 -8.46 -6.96
CA PRO A 80 -16.51 -9.26 -8.16
C PRO A 80 -17.76 -8.91 -8.96
N ASP A 81 -17.65 -7.93 -9.84
CA ASP A 81 -18.62 -7.76 -10.94
C ASP A 81 -18.31 -8.70 -12.13
N LYS A 82 -17.28 -9.57 -12.01
CA LYS A 82 -16.86 -10.52 -13.06
C LYS A 82 -17.25 -11.98 -12.79
N THR A 83 -17.24 -12.44 -11.54
CA THR A 83 -17.63 -13.81 -11.20
C THR A 83 -19.11 -14.05 -11.45
N VAL A 84 -19.93 -13.00 -11.27
CA VAL A 84 -21.36 -12.99 -11.58
C VAL A 84 -21.58 -13.02 -13.11
N GLN A 85 -20.78 -12.27 -13.87
CA GLN A 85 -20.88 -12.22 -15.33
C GLN A 85 -20.53 -13.54 -16.03
N GLU A 86 -19.48 -14.25 -15.56
CA GLU A 86 -19.15 -15.59 -16.06
C GLU A 86 -20.19 -16.65 -15.70
N TYR A 87 -20.86 -16.51 -14.54
CA TYR A 87 -21.94 -17.41 -14.15
C TYR A 87 -23.19 -17.24 -15.04
N PHE A 88 -23.49 -16.00 -15.44
CA PHE A 88 -24.59 -15.72 -16.36
C PHE A 88 -24.28 -16.13 -17.81
N GLN A 89 -23.03 -16.09 -18.26
CA GLN A 89 -22.65 -16.55 -19.61
C GLN A 89 -22.59 -18.08 -19.77
N LYS A 90 -22.43 -18.84 -18.67
CA LYS A 90 -22.46 -20.32 -18.69
C LYS A 90 -23.86 -20.93 -18.49
N SER A 91 -24.87 -20.11 -18.23
CA SER A 91 -26.23 -20.55 -17.91
C SER A 91 -27.24 -20.30 -19.06
N VAL A 92 -26.75 -19.97 -20.26
CA VAL A 92 -27.55 -19.85 -21.50
C VAL A 92 -26.95 -20.75 -22.57
#